data_AF-A0A2C8ZTI7-F1
#
_entry.id   AF-A0A2C8ZTI7-F1
#
_cell.length_a   1.000
_cell.length_b   1.000
_cell.length_c   1.000
_cell.angle_alpha   90.00
_cell.angle_beta   90.00
_cell.angle_gamma   90.00
#
_symmetry.space_group_name_H-M   'P 1'
#
loop_
_entity.id
_entity.type
_entity.pdbx_description
1 polymer ?
#
loop_
_entity_poly.entity_id
_entity_poly.type
_entity_poly.pdbx_seq_one_letter_code
_entity_poly.pdbx_strand_id
1 'polypeptide(L)'
;MAKTESSSGARDERPVKNWVGRYGELVRFVAKHDGMPREQPGGGTENRAESLLGGWTRYQRRRFAGGNLPSWQHALLEQIDGFSFDPHAELWNEQYELLARFQAAHGRVPSYRSQDQSERALGAWVHKQRHIYKRSQLPAGRVSALRKLLIKIV
;
A
#
# COMPACT_ATOMS: atom_id res chain seq x y z
N MET A 1 -55.69 -19.00 -1.03
CA MET A 1 -54.88 -18.71 -2.23
C MET A 1 -54.05 -17.45 -1.96
N ALA A 2 -52.74 -17.58 -2.14
CA ALA A 2 -51.67 -16.58 -2.26
C ALA A 2 -51.69 -15.32 -1.34
N LYS A 3 -50.87 -15.39 -0.28
CA LYS A 3 -50.04 -14.25 0.15
C LYS A 3 -49.01 -13.99 -0.96
N THR A 4 -48.91 -12.76 -1.44
CA THR A 4 -47.70 -12.28 -2.10
C THR A 4 -47.35 -10.93 -1.50
N GLU A 5 -46.55 -10.98 -0.45
CA GLU A 5 -45.67 -9.90 -0.06
C GLU A 5 -44.72 -9.63 -1.24
N SER A 6 -44.81 -8.45 -1.83
CA SER A 6 -43.84 -8.02 -2.83
C SER A 6 -43.54 -6.55 -2.61
N SER A 7 -42.26 -6.27 -2.29
CA SER A 7 -41.48 -5.08 -2.65
C SER A 7 -40.65 -4.55 -1.48
N SER A 8 -39.49 -5.17 -1.24
CA SER A 8 -38.37 -4.55 -0.48
C SER A 8 -36.97 -5.06 -0.90
N GLY A 9 -36.82 -5.60 -2.12
CA GLY A 9 -35.56 -6.25 -2.54
C GLY A 9 -34.64 -5.45 -3.48
N ALA A 10 -35.12 -4.38 -4.11
CA ALA A 10 -34.41 -3.75 -5.24
C ALA A 10 -33.37 -2.66 -4.86
N ARG A 11 -33.10 -2.43 -3.56
CA ARG A 11 -32.39 -1.21 -3.12
C ARG A 11 -30.85 -1.27 -3.10
N ASP A 12 -30.18 -2.39 -3.40
CA ASP A 12 -28.70 -2.40 -3.28
C ASP A 12 -27.89 -3.34 -4.22
N GLU A 13 -28.42 -3.77 -5.37
CA GLU A 13 -27.67 -4.70 -6.25
C GLU A 13 -26.68 -4.00 -7.19
N ARG A 14 -26.99 -2.77 -7.63
CA ARG A 14 -26.16 -2.04 -8.61
C ARG A 14 -24.78 -1.64 -8.06
N PRO A 15 -24.66 -1.12 -6.82
CA PRO A 15 -23.34 -0.81 -6.24
C PRO A 15 -22.46 -2.06 -6.09
N VAL A 16 -23.05 -3.18 -5.68
CA VAL A 16 -22.35 -4.48 -5.56
C VAL A 16 -21.88 -4.96 -6.92
N LYS A 17 -22.74 -4.97 -7.94
CA LYS A 17 -22.39 -5.39 -9.31
C LYS A 17 -21.24 -4.57 -9.89
N ASN A 18 -21.28 -3.25 -9.72
CA ASN A 18 -20.21 -2.36 -10.19
C ASN A 18 -18.88 -2.64 -9.47
N TRP A 19 -18.93 -2.87 -8.16
CA TRP A 19 -17.74 -3.21 -7.38
C TRP A 19 -17.13 -4.54 -7.84
N VAL A 20 -17.95 -5.59 -7.99
CA VAL A 20 -17.51 -6.91 -8.45
C VAL A 20 -16.92 -6.83 -9.86
N GLY A 21 -17.49 -6.02 -10.76
CA GLY A 21 -16.92 -5.77 -12.09
C GLY A 21 -15.50 -5.21 -12.03
N ARG A 22 -15.30 -4.16 -11.22
CA ARG A 22 -13.98 -3.53 -11.01
C ARG A 22 -12.97 -4.46 -10.33
N TYR A 23 -13.43 -5.24 -9.35
CA TYR A 23 -12.62 -6.29 -8.73
C TYR A 23 -12.13 -7.30 -9.77
N GLY A 24 -13.03 -7.80 -10.64
CA GLY A 24 -12.65 -8.71 -11.71
C GLY A 24 -11.68 -8.11 -12.73
N GLU A 25 -11.80 -6.81 -13.02
CA GLU A 25 -10.81 -6.09 -13.84
C GLU A 25 -9.43 -6.04 -13.17
N LEU A 26 -9.39 -5.75 -11.87
CA LEU A 26 -8.13 -5.73 -11.10
C LEU A 26 -7.47 -7.11 -11.08
N VAL A 27 -8.23 -8.17 -10.78
CA VAL A 27 -7.71 -9.55 -10.78
C VAL A 27 -7.12 -9.92 -12.14
N ARG A 28 -7.82 -9.60 -13.25
CA ARG A 28 -7.31 -9.85 -14.61
C ARG A 28 -6.06 -9.03 -14.93
N PHE A 29 -5.96 -7.81 -14.42
CA PHE A 29 -4.79 -6.97 -14.59
C PHE A 29 -3.57 -7.60 -13.90
N VAL A 30 -3.70 -7.93 -12.61
CA VAL A 30 -2.62 -8.52 -11.81
C VAL A 30 -2.18 -9.89 -12.36
N ALA A 31 -3.10 -10.68 -12.92
CA ALA A 31 -2.73 -11.94 -13.56
C ALA A 31 -1.92 -11.76 -14.86
N LYS A 32 -1.97 -10.59 -15.51
CA LYS A 32 -1.29 -10.30 -16.78
C LYS A 32 -0.04 -9.44 -16.62
N HIS A 33 0.07 -8.70 -15.52
CA HIS A 33 1.10 -7.70 -15.30
C HIS A 33 1.83 -7.96 -13.99
N ASP A 34 3.13 -7.70 -13.97
CA ASP A 34 3.94 -7.77 -12.75
C ASP A 34 3.71 -6.52 -11.90
N GLY A 35 2.68 -6.57 -11.05
CA GLY A 35 2.38 -5.56 -10.03
C GLY A 35 1.01 -4.87 -10.14
N MET A 36 0.75 -4.00 -9.16
CA MET A 36 -0.51 -3.25 -9.05
C MET A 36 -0.64 -2.13 -10.10
N PRO A 37 -1.86 -1.84 -10.58
CA PRO A 37 -2.09 -0.77 -11.55
C PRO A 37 -1.71 0.60 -10.99
N ARG A 38 -1.06 1.42 -11.82
CA ARG A 38 -0.57 2.75 -11.43
C ARG A 38 -1.50 3.85 -11.92
N GLU A 39 -1.78 4.80 -11.04
CA GLU A 39 -2.46 6.03 -11.42
C GLU A 39 -1.43 6.99 -12.03
N GLN A 40 -1.57 7.30 -13.33
CA GLN A 40 -0.68 8.21 -14.05
C GLN A 40 -1.33 9.59 -14.20
N PRO A 41 -0.69 10.68 -13.73
CA PRO A 41 -1.15 12.04 -13.98
C PRO A 41 -0.95 12.42 -15.46
N GLY A 42 -2.03 12.82 -16.16
CA GLY A 42 -1.95 13.38 -17.52
C GLY A 42 -1.98 12.39 -18.70
N GLY A 43 -2.38 11.13 -18.47
CA GLY A 43 -2.27 10.06 -19.47
C GLY A 43 -3.07 10.27 -20.76
N GLY A 44 -2.39 10.17 -21.90
CA GLY A 44 -2.98 9.88 -23.19
C GLY A 44 -3.79 8.56 -23.16
N THR A 45 -4.53 8.31 -24.23
CA THR A 45 -5.57 7.26 -24.32
C THR A 45 -5.07 5.84 -24.06
N GLU A 46 -3.77 5.58 -24.24
CA GLU A 46 -3.17 4.24 -24.22
C GLU A 46 -3.23 3.53 -22.85
N ASN A 47 -3.15 4.27 -21.74
CA ASN A 47 -3.14 3.70 -20.37
C ASN A 47 -4.32 4.15 -19.50
N ARG A 48 -5.40 4.63 -20.11
CA ARG A 48 -6.57 5.13 -19.37
C ARG A 48 -7.21 4.05 -18.48
N ALA A 49 -7.27 2.80 -18.95
CA ALA A 49 -7.86 1.70 -18.19
C ALA A 49 -7.06 1.37 -16.92
N GLU A 50 -5.72 1.27 -17.02
CA GLU A 50 -4.84 1.07 -15.86
C GLU A 50 -4.98 2.23 -14.87
N SER A 51 -4.93 3.47 -15.35
CA SER A 51 -5.02 4.64 -14.46
C SER A 51 -6.33 4.69 -13.68
N LEU A 52 -7.46 4.30 -14.31
CA LEU A 52 -8.75 4.17 -13.63
C LEU A 52 -8.75 3.06 -12.57
N LEU A 53 -8.10 1.92 -12.84
CA LEU A 53 -7.94 0.84 -11.86
C LEU A 53 -7.00 1.23 -10.71
N GLY A 54 -5.94 2.00 -10.99
CA GLY A 54 -5.07 2.57 -9.97
C GLY A 54 -5.82 3.51 -9.05
N GLY A 55 -6.63 4.42 -9.61
CA GLY A 55 -7.50 5.30 -8.84
C GLY A 55 -8.56 4.56 -8.01
N TRP A 56 -9.17 3.51 -8.58
CA TRP A 56 -10.10 2.64 -7.85
C TRP A 56 -9.43 1.90 -6.70
N THR A 57 -8.23 1.36 -6.92
CA THR A 57 -7.40 0.70 -5.90
C THR A 57 -7.07 1.66 -4.75
N ARG A 58 -6.64 2.89 -5.06
CA ARG A 58 -6.41 3.96 -4.07
C ARG A 58 -7.66 4.24 -3.25
N TYR A 59 -8.83 4.28 -3.90
CA TYR A 59 -10.10 4.50 -3.22
C TYR A 59 -10.44 3.37 -2.24
N GLN A 60 -10.21 2.10 -2.60
CA GLN A 60 -10.42 0.98 -1.67
C GLN A 60 -9.49 1.07 -0.45
N ARG A 61 -8.20 1.39 -0.64
CA ARG A 61 -7.26 1.62 0.47
C ARG A 61 -7.72 2.72 1.42
N ARG A 62 -8.22 3.83 0.88
CA ARG A 62 -8.78 4.93 1.70
C ARG A 62 -9.99 4.47 2.51
N ARG A 63 -10.88 3.67 1.92
CA ARG A 63 -12.05 3.13 2.64
C ARG A 63 -11.64 2.19 3.75
N PHE A 64 -10.65 1.33 3.51
CA PHE A 64 -10.09 0.45 4.54
C PHE A 64 -9.49 1.25 5.69
N ALA A 65 -8.60 2.20 5.40
CA ALA A 65 -7.99 3.05 6.42
C ALA A 65 -9.02 3.86 7.24
N GLY A 66 -10.15 4.21 6.63
CA GLY A 66 -11.27 4.88 7.30
C GLY A 66 -12.28 3.96 7.99
N GLY A 67 -12.06 2.63 8.03
CA GLY A 67 -13.01 1.67 8.62
C GLY A 67 -14.34 1.52 7.86
N ASN A 68 -14.40 2.00 6.62
CA ASN A 68 -15.61 2.06 5.79
C ASN A 68 -15.64 1.00 4.69
N LEU A 69 -14.74 0.01 4.73
CA LEU A 69 -14.69 -1.09 3.76
C LEU A 69 -15.46 -2.30 4.33
N PRO A 70 -16.53 -2.77 3.66
CA PRO A 70 -17.24 -3.98 4.07
C PRO A 70 -16.32 -5.19 4.15
N SER A 71 -16.57 -6.06 5.13
CA SER A 71 -15.74 -7.26 5.39
C SER A 71 -15.60 -8.17 4.16
N TRP A 72 -16.65 -8.33 3.36
CA TRP A 72 -16.59 -9.14 2.15
C TRP A 72 -15.72 -8.51 1.05
N GLN A 73 -15.67 -7.17 0.97
CA GLN A 73 -14.78 -6.47 0.03
C GLN A 73 -13.33 -6.58 0.47
N HIS A 74 -13.09 -6.47 1.78
CA HIS A 74 -11.79 -6.70 2.39
C HIS A 74 -11.26 -8.10 2.06
N ALA A 75 -12.04 -9.14 2.41
CA ALA A 75 -11.64 -10.54 2.19
C ALA A 75 -11.34 -10.86 0.72
N LEU A 76 -12.06 -10.26 -0.23
CA LEU A 76 -11.79 -10.45 -1.66
C LEU A 76 -10.51 -9.76 -2.11
N LEU A 77 -10.24 -8.54 -1.63
CA LEU A 77 -9.02 -7.80 -1.97
C LEU A 77 -7.77 -8.46 -1.37
N GLU A 78 -7.87 -9.04 -0.18
CA GLU A 78 -6.79 -9.82 0.45
C GLU A 78 -6.37 -11.06 -0.37
N GLN A 79 -7.24 -11.59 -1.22
CA GLN A 79 -6.92 -12.73 -2.09
C GLN A 79 -6.12 -12.34 -3.33
N ILE A 80 -5.97 -11.04 -3.62
CA ILE A 80 -5.22 -10.58 -4.77
C ILE A 80 -3.73 -10.62 -4.43
N ASP A 81 -2.97 -11.37 -5.21
CA ASP A 81 -1.52 -11.46 -5.02
C ASP A 81 -0.85 -10.08 -5.19
N GLY A 82 0.09 -9.77 -4.29
CA GLY A 82 0.77 -8.47 -4.22
C GLY A 82 -0.13 -7.27 -3.83
N PHE A 83 -1.40 -7.48 -3.45
CA PHE A 83 -2.25 -6.40 -2.97
C PHE A 83 -1.96 -6.08 -1.51
N SER A 84 -1.72 -4.80 -1.24
CA SER A 84 -1.62 -4.25 0.12
C SER A 84 -2.60 -3.10 0.32
N PHE A 85 -3.19 -3.05 1.52
CA PHE A 85 -3.99 -1.92 1.97
C PHE A 85 -3.14 -0.72 2.39
N ASP A 86 -1.91 -0.94 2.84
CA ASP A 86 -0.94 0.11 3.20
C ASP A 86 0.47 -0.23 2.68
N PRO A 87 0.68 -0.14 1.35
CA PRO A 87 1.97 -0.48 0.75
C PRO A 87 3.10 0.45 1.23
N HIS A 88 2.78 1.65 1.72
CA HIS A 88 3.76 2.57 2.26
C HIS A 88 4.19 2.21 3.69
N ALA A 89 3.31 1.60 4.49
CA ALA A 89 3.69 1.03 5.77
C ALA A 89 4.50 -0.24 5.60
N GLU A 90 4.10 -1.15 4.71
CA GLU A 90 4.84 -2.38 4.42
C GLU A 90 6.25 -2.09 3.93
N LEU A 91 6.42 -1.26 2.90
CA LEU A 91 7.75 -0.88 2.41
C LEU A 91 8.60 -0.22 3.50
N TRP A 92 7.98 0.54 4.40
CA TRP A 92 8.72 1.13 5.52
C TRP A 92 9.19 0.06 6.51
N ASN A 93 8.33 -0.93 6.82
CA ASN A 93 8.65 -2.05 7.71
C ASN A 93 9.76 -2.93 7.12
N GLU A 94 9.70 -3.25 5.83
CA GLU A 94 10.74 -4.01 5.13
C GLU A 94 12.10 -3.31 5.23
N GLN A 95 12.14 -2.01 4.94
CA GLN A 95 13.38 -1.23 5.05
C GLN A 95 13.89 -1.13 6.49
N TYR A 96 12.99 -1.05 7.46
CA TYR A 96 13.33 -1.09 8.87
C TYR A 96 13.98 -2.44 9.25
N GLU A 97 13.41 -3.56 8.81
CA GLU A 97 13.96 -4.88 9.04
C GLU A 97 15.32 -5.07 8.38
N LEU A 98 15.49 -4.63 7.13
CA LEU A 98 16.78 -4.67 6.45
C LEU A 98 17.84 -3.86 7.20
N LEU A 99 17.47 -2.68 7.71
CA LEU A 99 18.37 -1.88 8.54
C LEU A 99 18.72 -2.58 9.85
N ALA A 100 17.75 -3.21 10.52
CA ALA A 100 17.97 -3.94 11.75
C ALA A 100 18.93 -5.13 11.54
N ARG A 101 18.71 -5.92 10.48
CA ARG A 101 19.57 -7.05 10.09
C ARG A 101 20.98 -6.58 9.75
N PHE A 102 21.11 -5.48 8.99
CA PHE A 102 22.42 -4.89 8.66
C PHE A 102 23.19 -4.51 9.94
N GLN A 103 22.53 -3.83 10.89
CA GLN A 103 23.18 -3.42 12.14
C GLN A 103 23.55 -4.61 13.01
N ALA A 104 22.73 -5.66 13.05
CA ALA A 104 23.06 -6.88 13.76
C ALA A 104 24.30 -7.58 13.17
N ALA A 105 24.42 -7.59 11.84
CA ALA A 105 25.55 -8.23 11.15
C ALA A 105 26.85 -7.42 11.20
N HIS A 106 26.77 -6.09 11.08
CA HIS A 106 27.94 -5.23 10.92
C HIS A 106 28.28 -4.36 12.14
N GLY A 107 27.39 -4.26 13.14
CA GLY A 107 27.59 -3.43 14.34
C GLY A 107 27.66 -1.93 14.08
N ARG A 108 27.20 -1.46 12.90
CA ARG A 108 27.30 -0.06 12.48
C ARG A 108 26.11 0.38 11.63
N VAL A 109 25.95 1.69 11.50
CA VAL A 109 24.97 2.30 10.59
C VAL A 109 25.44 2.15 9.13
N PRO A 110 24.55 1.84 8.18
CA PRO A 110 24.91 1.79 6.76
C PRO A 110 25.30 3.16 6.22
N SER A 111 26.29 3.18 5.34
CA SER A 111 26.78 4.38 4.68
C SER A 111 26.14 4.57 3.31
N TYR A 112 25.58 5.77 3.07
CA TYR A 112 25.08 6.15 1.74
C TYR A 112 26.20 6.34 0.70
N ARG A 113 27.47 6.28 1.12
CA ARG A 113 28.67 6.33 0.25
C ARG A 113 29.31 4.95 0.05
N SER A 114 28.67 3.88 0.52
CA SER A 114 29.19 2.52 0.34
C SER A 114 29.26 2.14 -1.14
N GLN A 115 30.24 1.29 -1.47
CA GLN A 115 30.35 0.66 -2.78
C GLN A 115 29.29 -0.45 -2.94
N ASP A 116 28.88 -1.07 -1.83
CA ASP A 116 27.78 -2.03 -1.82
C ASP A 116 26.44 -1.31 -2.06
N GLN A 117 25.71 -1.77 -3.08
CA GLN A 117 24.47 -1.14 -3.53
C GLN A 117 23.35 -1.24 -2.48
N SER A 118 23.30 -2.34 -1.73
CA SER A 118 22.28 -2.58 -0.71
C SER A 118 22.52 -1.69 0.52
N GLU A 119 23.76 -1.62 0.99
CA GLU A 119 24.17 -0.70 2.06
C GLU A 119 23.93 0.75 1.66
N ARG A 120 24.32 1.14 0.44
CA ARG A 120 24.10 2.49 -0.07
C ARG A 120 22.63 2.87 -0.05
N ALA A 121 21.75 1.95 -0.49
CA ALA A 121 20.30 2.16 -0.45
C ALA A 121 19.77 2.34 0.98
N LEU A 122 20.22 1.51 1.93
CA LEU A 122 19.86 1.64 3.34
C LEU A 122 20.37 2.96 3.96
N GLY A 123 21.60 3.36 3.64
CA GLY A 123 22.16 4.64 4.07
C GLY A 123 21.36 5.84 3.56
N ALA A 124 20.95 5.81 2.28
CA ALA A 124 20.07 6.82 1.69
C ALA A 124 18.68 6.83 2.36
N TRP A 125 18.13 5.65 2.67
CA TRP A 125 16.86 5.53 3.40
C TRP A 125 16.94 6.13 4.80
N VAL A 126 18.00 5.85 5.57
CA VAL A 126 18.25 6.46 6.88
C VAL A 126 18.35 7.98 6.77
N HIS A 127 19.05 8.49 5.77
CA HIS A 127 19.14 9.93 5.52
C HIS A 127 17.74 10.55 5.25
N LYS A 128 16.91 9.88 4.45
CA LYS A 128 15.52 10.28 4.21
C LYS A 128 14.70 10.31 5.51
N GLN A 129 14.83 9.30 6.39
CA GLN A 129 14.11 9.29 7.67
C GLN A 129 14.51 10.47 8.56
N ARG A 130 15.79 10.82 8.63
CA ARG A 130 16.27 12.01 9.36
C ARG A 130 15.68 13.29 8.80
N HIS A 131 15.64 13.44 7.48
CA HIS A 131 15.05 14.62 6.84
C HIS A 131 13.55 14.75 7.15
N ILE A 132 12.78 13.66 7.07
CA ILE A 132 11.35 13.65 7.40
C ILE A 132 11.12 13.97 8.88
N TYR A 133 11.96 13.45 9.78
CA TYR A 133 11.90 13.78 11.21
C TYR A 133 12.14 15.26 11.48
N LYS A 134 13.15 15.87 10.86
CA LYS A 134 13.45 17.31 11.02
C LYS A 134 12.31 18.21 10.55
N ARG A 135 11.46 17.72 9.64
CA ARG A 135 10.25 18.41 9.19
C ARG A 135 9.02 18.11 10.06
N SER A 136 9.18 17.37 11.16
CA SER A 136 8.10 16.91 12.03
C SER A 136 7.02 16.10 11.31
N GLN A 137 7.40 15.42 10.22
CA GLN A 137 6.49 14.63 9.37
C GLN A 137 6.60 13.12 9.61
N LEU A 138 7.49 12.69 10.50
CA LEU A 138 7.69 11.28 10.80
C LEU A 138 6.71 10.82 11.89
N PRO A 139 5.85 9.82 11.63
CA PRO A 139 4.94 9.29 12.64
C PRO A 139 5.64 8.84 13.92
N ALA A 140 5.04 9.10 15.09
CA ALA A 140 5.63 8.80 16.39
C ALA A 140 6.00 7.31 16.57
N GLY A 141 5.22 6.40 16.01
CA GLY A 141 5.52 4.96 16.00
C GLY A 141 6.83 4.65 15.24
N ARG A 142 7.04 5.30 14.09
CA ARG A 142 8.28 5.16 13.29
C ARG A 142 9.48 5.76 14.00
N VAL A 143 9.31 6.90 14.67
CA VAL A 143 10.37 7.48 15.53
C VAL A 143 10.78 6.51 16.62
N SER A 144 9.80 5.95 17.34
CA SER A 144 10.03 5.02 18.44
C SER A 144 10.72 3.74 17.96
N ALA A 145 10.32 3.20 16.82
CA ALA A 145 10.96 2.03 16.23
C ALA A 145 12.42 2.30 15.83
N LEU A 146 12.69 3.43 15.16
CA LEU A 146 14.04 3.80 14.73
C LEU A 146 15.00 4.09 15.90
N ARG A 147 14.49 4.61 17.02
CA ARG A 147 15.28 4.81 18.26
C ARG A 147 15.78 3.51 18.90
N LYS A 148 15.18 2.35 18.56
CA LYS A 148 15.66 1.03 19.01
C LYS A 148 16.91 0.55 18.26
N LEU A 149 17.27 1.24 17.17
CA LEU A 149 18.42 0.92 16.34
C LEU A 149 19.58 1.88 16.64
N LEU A 150 20.78 1.57 16.17
CA LEU A 150 22.01 2.37 16.29
C LEU A 150 21.98 3.71 15.52
N ILE A 151 20.81 4.14 15.04
CA ILE A 151 20.64 5.41 14.33
C ILE A 151 20.26 6.53 15.29
N LYS A 152 21.02 7.62 15.24
CA LYS A 152 20.63 8.88 15.88
C LYS A 152 19.68 9.64 14.95
N ILE A 153 18.45 9.84 15.42
CA ILE A 153 17.48 10.76 14.83
C ILE A 153 17.57 12.04 15.65
N VAL A 154 18.36 13.00 15.17
CA VAL A 154 18.62 14.31 15.81
C VAL A 154 17.83 15.38 15.07
#